data_AF-A0A369RLR0-F1
#
_entry.id   AF-A0A369RLR0-F1
#
_cell.length_a   1.000
_cell.length_b   1.000
_cell.length_c   1.000
_cell.angle_alpha   90.00
_cell.angle_beta   90.00
_cell.angle_gamma   90.00
#
_symmetry.space_group_name_H-M   'P 1'
#
loop_
_entity.id
_entity.type
_entity.pdbx_description
1 polymer ?
#
loop_
_entity_poly.entity_id
_entity_poly.type
_entity_poly.pdbx_seq_one_letter_code
_entity_poly.pdbx_strand_id
1 'polypeptide(L)'
;MSNKRIPKVSESRLDETPSNSAVGYTRDDQWANAFIKKMEQTHRLTVRLPLNLHQELRKIAFETKTSSTAIIVEAVRKYLNCE
;
A
#
# COMPACT_ATOMS: atom_id res chain seq x y z
N MET A 1 -4.56 -38.17 38.84
CA MET A 1 -3.43 -37.35 38.37
C MET A 1 -3.31 -37.51 36.87
N SER A 2 -3.49 -36.44 36.09
CA SER A 2 -3.49 -36.49 34.61
C SER A 2 -2.08 -36.21 34.09
N ASN A 3 -1.45 -37.23 33.50
CA ASN A 3 -0.16 -37.09 32.81
C ASN A 3 -0.38 -36.33 31.49
N LYS A 4 -0.17 -35.01 31.49
CA LYS A 4 -0.09 -34.21 30.28
C LYS A 4 1.15 -34.63 29.49
N ARG A 5 0.98 -35.46 28.45
CA ARG A 5 2.03 -35.77 27.47
C ARG A 5 2.27 -34.51 26.62
N ILE A 6 3.42 -33.87 26.81
CA ILE A 6 3.90 -32.82 25.90
C ILE A 6 4.15 -33.49 24.54
N PRO A 7 3.53 -33.04 23.44
CA PRO A 7 3.77 -33.62 22.13
C PRO A 7 5.25 -33.39 21.75
N LYS A 8 6.01 -34.48 21.57
CA LYS A 8 7.35 -34.42 20.97
C LYS A 8 7.19 -33.98 19.52
N VAL A 9 7.65 -32.78 19.20
CA VAL A 9 7.79 -32.31 17.83
C VAL A 9 8.78 -33.24 17.13
N SER A 10 8.32 -34.02 16.16
CA SER A 10 9.19 -34.85 15.33
C SER A 10 10.03 -33.94 14.43
N GLU A 11 11.32 -34.27 14.26
CA GLU A 11 12.28 -33.52 13.41
C GLU A 11 11.83 -33.37 11.95
N SER A 12 10.84 -34.18 11.52
CA SER A 12 10.17 -34.09 10.22
C SER A 12 9.28 -32.85 10.02
N ARG A 13 9.26 -31.90 10.98
CA ARG A 13 8.61 -30.59 10.86
C ARG A 13 9.59 -29.44 10.58
N LEU A 14 10.79 -29.74 10.08
CA LEU A 14 11.58 -28.75 9.37
C LEU A 14 10.94 -28.57 8.00
N ASP A 15 9.98 -27.65 7.90
CA ASP A 15 9.44 -27.20 6.62
C ASP A 15 10.62 -26.90 5.70
N GLU A 16 10.68 -27.65 4.59
CA GLU A 16 11.76 -27.66 3.62
C GLU A 16 12.05 -26.24 3.14
N THR A 17 13.15 -25.66 3.64
CA THR A 17 13.86 -24.48 3.13
C THR A 17 13.04 -23.18 2.93
N PRO A 18 13.56 -22.02 3.35
CA PRO A 18 12.99 -20.75 2.92
C PRO A 18 13.21 -20.63 1.42
N SER A 19 12.13 -20.85 0.67
CA SER A 19 11.96 -20.50 -0.75
C SER A 19 12.71 -19.21 -1.02
N ASN A 20 13.77 -19.29 -1.84
CA ASN A 20 14.51 -18.13 -2.35
C ASN A 20 13.53 -17.09 -2.89
N SER A 21 13.09 -16.16 -2.03
CA SER A 21 12.34 -15.01 -2.47
C SER A 21 13.32 -14.17 -3.24
N ALA A 22 13.05 -13.94 -4.54
CA ALA A 22 13.84 -13.05 -5.40
C ALA A 22 13.88 -11.57 -4.90
N VAL A 23 13.40 -11.33 -3.68
CA VAL A 23 12.96 -10.07 -3.13
C VAL A 23 13.17 -10.02 -1.61
N GLY A 24 14.26 -10.61 -1.11
CA GLY A 24 14.61 -10.57 0.30
C GLY A 24 13.52 -11.09 1.26
N TYR A 25 13.78 -10.95 2.56
CA TYR A 25 12.81 -11.33 3.61
C TYR A 25 12.44 -10.17 4.51
N THR A 26 13.11 -9.02 4.38
CA THR A 26 12.80 -7.86 5.22
C THR A 26 11.50 -7.22 4.75
N ARG A 27 10.81 -6.58 5.69
CA ARG A 27 9.57 -5.83 5.40
C ARG A 27 9.83 -4.73 4.36
N ASP A 28 11.00 -4.11 4.41
CA ASP A 28 11.41 -3.05 3.51
C ASP A 28 11.66 -3.57 2.09
N ASP A 29 12.26 -4.75 1.93
CA ASP A 29 12.46 -5.38 0.61
C ASP A 29 11.12 -5.71 -0.06
N GLN A 30 10.17 -6.23 0.72
CA GLN A 30 8.82 -6.55 0.24
C GLN A 30 8.06 -5.28 -0.16
N TRP A 31 8.20 -4.19 0.62
CA TRP A 31 7.61 -2.89 0.32
C TRP A 31 8.21 -2.24 -0.93
N ALA A 32 9.54 -2.23 -1.06
CA ALA A 32 10.22 -1.70 -2.24
C ALA A 32 9.79 -2.43 -3.52
N ASN A 33 9.64 -3.75 -3.46
CA ASN A 33 9.18 -4.51 -4.62
C ASN A 33 7.68 -4.35 -4.91
N ALA A 34 6.84 -4.23 -3.87
CA ALA A 34 5.44 -3.89 -4.06
C ALA A 34 5.29 -2.50 -4.73
N PHE A 35 6.13 -1.54 -4.35
CA PHE A 35 6.23 -0.23 -4.98
C PHE A 35 6.65 -0.34 -6.46
N ILE A 36 7.75 -1.06 -6.77
CA ILE A 36 8.22 -1.27 -8.14
C ILE A 36 7.16 -1.94 -9.01
N LYS A 37 6.43 -2.93 -8.46
CA LYS A 37 5.35 -3.65 -9.16
C LYS A 37 4.01 -2.92 -9.18
N LYS A 38 3.92 -1.70 -8.62
CA LYS A 38 2.66 -0.93 -8.45
C LYS A 38 1.55 -1.70 -7.72
N MET A 39 1.94 -2.63 -6.84
CA MET A 39 1.04 -3.40 -5.98
C MET A 39 1.08 -2.90 -4.53
N GLU A 40 1.46 -1.64 -4.32
CA GLU A 40 1.48 -1.03 -3.00
C GLU A 40 0.07 -0.96 -2.38
N GLN A 41 0.00 -1.09 -1.05
CA GLN A 41 -1.26 -0.92 -0.33
C GLN A 41 -1.71 0.54 -0.42
N THR A 42 -2.78 0.76 -1.17
CA THR A 42 -3.41 2.08 -1.27
C THR A 42 -4.21 2.39 0.00
N HIS A 43 -3.91 3.52 0.62
CA HIS A 43 -4.67 4.02 1.77
C HIS A 43 -5.73 5.01 1.31
N ARG A 44 -6.97 4.80 1.75
CA ARG A 44 -8.05 5.76 1.49
C ARG A 44 -7.93 6.93 2.45
N LEU A 45 -7.78 8.14 1.90
CA LEU A 45 -7.76 9.39 2.64
C LEU A 45 -9.03 10.19 2.36
N THR A 46 -9.59 10.79 3.40
CA THR A 46 -10.71 11.72 3.28
C THR A 46 -10.21 13.12 3.62
N VAL A 47 -10.31 14.03 2.65
CA VAL A 47 -9.90 15.43 2.81
C VAL A 47 -11.15 16.29 2.94
N ARG A 48 -11.16 17.16 3.95
CA ARG A 48 -12.22 18.16 4.10
C ARG A 48 -11.79 19.44 3.39
N LEU A 49 -12.54 19.82 2.36
CA LEU A 49 -12.28 21.02 1.57
C LEU A 49 -13.33 22.09 1.89
N PRO A 50 -12.96 23.37 1.91
CA PRO A 50 -13.93 24.47 1.87
C PRO A 50 -14.86 24.32 0.66
N LEU A 51 -16.11 24.74 0.81
CA LEU A 51 -17.14 24.58 -0.22
C LEU A 51 -16.70 25.16 -1.58
N ASN A 52 -16.11 26.36 -1.57
CA ASN A 52 -15.67 27.06 -2.77
C ASN A 52 -14.63 26.23 -3.55
N LEU A 53 -13.63 25.70 -2.85
CA LEU A 53 -12.56 24.90 -3.45
C LEU A 53 -13.12 23.58 -4.00
N HIS A 54 -14.04 22.95 -3.29
CA HIS A 54 -14.70 21.74 -3.78
C HIS A 54 -15.57 22.00 -5.03
N GLN A 55 -16.22 23.15 -5.14
CA GLN A 55 -16.96 23.55 -6.35
C GLN A 55 -16.02 23.78 -7.54
N GLU A 56 -14.92 24.49 -7.34
CA GLU A 56 -13.89 24.68 -8.37
C GLU A 56 -13.30 23.36 -8.83
N LEU A 57 -12.97 22.46 -7.91
CA LEU A 57 -12.47 21.13 -8.22
C LEU A 57 -13.45 20.33 -9.10
N ARG A 58 -14.76 20.42 -8.81
CA ARG A 58 -15.79 19.78 -9.66
C ARG A 58 -15.86 20.40 -11.05
N LYS A 59 -15.73 21.72 -11.15
CA LYS A 59 -15.73 22.42 -12.44
C LYS A 59 -14.53 21.97 -13.29
N ILE A 60 -13.34 21.92 -12.71
CA ILE A 60 -12.13 21.44 -13.39
C ILE A 60 -12.30 19.97 -13.81
N ALA A 61 -12.83 19.12 -12.93
CA ALA A 61 -13.10 17.71 -13.25
C ALA A 61 -14.05 17.56 -14.44
N PHE A 62 -15.09 18.39 -14.51
CA PHE A 62 -16.04 18.40 -15.61
C PHE A 62 -15.40 18.86 -16.93
N GLU A 63 -14.66 19.97 -16.91
CA GLU A 63 -14.00 20.54 -18.10
C GLU A 63 -12.92 19.62 -18.67
N THR A 64 -12.12 19.02 -17.79
CA THR A 64 -11.01 18.14 -18.18
C THR A 64 -11.43 16.69 -18.45
N LYS A 65 -12.69 16.33 -18.15
CA LYS A 65 -13.19 14.94 -18.18
C LYS A 65 -12.33 13.98 -17.36
N THR A 66 -11.74 14.47 -16.27
CA THR A 66 -10.92 13.66 -15.35
C THR A 66 -11.57 13.55 -13.99
N SER A 67 -11.22 12.51 -13.23
CA SER A 67 -11.72 12.35 -11.87
C SER A 67 -11.10 13.39 -10.93
N SER A 68 -11.89 13.88 -9.97
CA SER A 68 -11.40 14.74 -8.89
C SER A 68 -10.20 14.13 -8.15
N THR A 69 -10.18 12.82 -7.95
CA THR A 69 -9.06 12.11 -7.32
C THR A 69 -7.78 12.23 -8.15
N ALA A 70 -7.86 12.05 -9.48
CA ALA A 70 -6.69 12.17 -10.35
C ALA A 70 -6.11 13.60 -10.32
N ILE A 71 -6.98 14.61 -10.34
CA ILE A 71 -6.57 16.03 -10.24
C ILE A 71 -5.85 16.29 -8.91
N ILE A 72 -6.39 15.80 -7.79
CA ILE A 72 -5.77 15.98 -6.47
C ILE A 72 -4.40 15.29 -6.42
N VAL A 73 -4.30 14.05 -6.91
CA VAL A 73 -3.03 13.31 -6.93
C VAL A 73 -1.99 14.03 -7.79
N GLU A 74 -2.39 14.57 -8.95
CA GLU A 74 -1.49 15.33 -9.82
C GLU A 74 -1.03 16.63 -9.16
N ALA A 75 -1.94 17.37 -8.51
CA ALA A 75 -1.61 18.59 -7.78
C ALA A 75 -0.63 18.33 -6.63
N VAL A 76 -0.84 17.26 -5.85
CA VAL A 76 0.07 16.83 -4.79
C VAL A 76 1.42 16.40 -5.36
N ARG A 77 1.44 15.64 -6.46
CA ARG A 77 2.68 15.23 -7.12
C ARG A 77 3.46 16.44 -7.63
N LYS A 78 2.79 17.42 -8.23
CA LYS A 78 3.41 18.68 -8.66
C LYS A 78 4.00 19.41 -7.45
N TYR A 79 3.23 19.59 -6.38
CA TYR A 79 3.70 20.25 -5.16
C TYR A 79 4.91 19.56 -4.53
N LEU A 80 4.95 18.22 -4.52
CA LEU A 80 6.07 17.44 -3.95
C LEU A 80 7.32 17.39 -4.85
N ASN A 81 7.13 17.48 -6.17
CA ASN A 81 8.22 17.42 -7.15
C ASN A 81 8.76 18.81 -7.55
N CYS A 82 8.10 19.89 -7.12
CA CYS A 82 8.50 21.29 -7.25
C CYS A 82 9.43 21.65 -6.07
N GLU A 83 10.62 22.25 -6.20
CA GLU A 83 11.12 23.24 -7.19
C GLU A 83 10.16 24.40 -7.45
#